data_AF-A0A954VWA1-F1
#
_entry.id   AF-A0A954VWA1-F1
#
_cell.length_a   1.000
_cell.length_b   1.000
_cell.length_c   1.000
_cell.angle_alpha   90.00
_cell.angle_beta   90.00
_cell.angle_gamma   90.00
#
_symmetry.space_group_name_H-M   'P 1'
#
loop_
_entity.id
_entity.type
_entity.pdbx_description
1 polymer ?
#
loop_
_entity_poly.entity_id
_entity_poly.type
_entity_poly.pdbx_seq_one_letter_code
_entity_poly.pdbx_strand_id
1 'polypeptide(L)'
;MGMHPTDLENLFYYVGDTQNGVRQLGDPLDVFAGPLASSSGVAELGIGKTDAATGFDFSLNGYQDDVRIYGEILTADQLDVIRLENLGSNLLGDLNANGSLDAADLDALTQAINTNETGSIYDMNGDGNVNAADREAWIVDVRNTYYGDSNLDGEFSSADFVAVFTAGQYEDNVADNSTWATGDWNGDGDFDSSDFVAAFTAGGYELGPKAAVSAVPEPNCLALLGGAIMAMVSLVRRNAKK
;
A
#
# COMPACT_ATOMS: atom_id res chain seq x y z
N MET A 1 0.76 -19.17 -2.41
CA MET A 1 -0.63 -18.69 -2.45
C MET A 1 -0.47 -17.21 -2.68
N GLY A 2 -0.59 -16.80 -3.95
CA GLY A 2 -0.18 -15.46 -4.39
C GLY A 2 -1.31 -14.47 -4.18
N MET A 3 -0.98 -13.34 -3.56
CA MET A 3 -1.84 -12.17 -3.37
C MET A 3 -2.24 -11.61 -4.75
N HIS A 4 -3.51 -11.30 -4.92
CA HIS A 4 -4.06 -10.73 -6.15
C HIS A 4 -3.85 -9.20 -6.13
N PRO A 5 -3.54 -8.54 -7.25
CA PRO A 5 -3.24 -7.10 -7.30
C PRO A 5 -4.35 -6.18 -6.75
N THR A 6 -5.58 -6.66 -6.70
CA THR A 6 -6.73 -5.95 -6.12
C THR A 6 -6.79 -5.98 -4.59
N ASP A 7 -5.86 -6.66 -3.91
CA ASP A 7 -5.92 -6.87 -2.46
C ASP A 7 -5.58 -5.60 -1.65
N LEU A 8 -4.98 -4.57 -2.29
CA LEU A 8 -4.84 -3.23 -1.71
C LEU A 8 -6.17 -2.45 -1.67
N GLU A 9 -7.11 -2.74 -2.58
CA GLU A 9 -8.45 -2.12 -2.60
C GLU A 9 -9.48 -2.86 -1.71
N ASN A 10 -9.14 -4.04 -1.19
CA ASN A 10 -10.04 -4.89 -0.39
C ASN A 10 -9.66 -5.00 1.10
N LEU A 11 -8.75 -4.16 1.59
CA LEU A 11 -8.38 -4.13 3.00
C LEU A 11 -9.34 -3.22 3.79
N PHE A 12 -10.31 -3.84 4.47
CA PHE A 12 -11.29 -3.14 5.29
C PHE A 12 -10.90 -3.14 6.77
N TYR A 13 -10.73 -1.95 7.33
CA TYR A 13 -10.48 -1.78 8.76
C TYR A 13 -11.79 -1.61 9.50
N TYR A 14 -12.00 -2.40 10.55
CA TYR A 14 -13.16 -2.31 11.42
C TYR A 14 -12.71 -1.98 12.85
N VAL A 15 -13.26 -0.92 13.44
CA VAL A 15 -12.96 -0.45 14.80
C VAL A 15 -14.22 -0.40 15.64
N GLY A 16 -14.13 -0.83 16.90
CA GLY A 16 -15.32 -0.98 17.73
C GLY A 16 -15.06 -1.21 19.20
N ASP A 17 -16.14 -1.21 19.98
CA ASP A 17 -16.12 -1.54 21.41
C ASP A 17 -17.34 -2.37 21.81
N THR A 18 -17.34 -2.85 23.06
CA THR A 18 -18.38 -3.74 23.58
C THR A 18 -19.75 -3.07 23.78
N GLN A 19 -19.80 -1.74 23.88
CA GLN A 19 -21.02 -0.95 24.03
C GLN A 19 -21.61 -0.50 22.68
N ASN A 20 -20.76 -0.18 21.71
CA ASN A 20 -21.13 0.50 20.47
C ASN A 20 -21.02 -0.37 19.21
N GLY A 21 -20.48 -1.59 19.30
CA GLY A 21 -20.30 -2.48 18.16
C GLY A 21 -19.05 -2.14 17.34
N VAL A 22 -18.92 -2.71 16.13
CA VAL A 22 -17.75 -2.51 15.24
C VAL A 22 -18.18 -1.78 13.97
N ARG A 23 -17.38 -0.81 13.51
CA ARG A 23 -17.66 0.05 12.36
C ARG A 23 -16.49 0.07 11.39
N GLN A 24 -16.77 0.09 10.09
CA GLN A 24 -15.74 0.25 9.07
C GLN A 24 -15.14 1.67 9.09
N LEU A 25 -13.83 1.78 9.05
CA LEU A 25 -13.13 3.05 8.93
C LEU A 25 -13.25 3.56 7.48
N GLY A 26 -13.64 4.82 7.28
CA GLY A 26 -13.76 5.44 5.94
C GLY A 26 -15.13 5.32 5.26
N ASP A 27 -16.01 4.41 5.67
CA ASP A 27 -17.39 4.30 5.15
C ASP A 27 -18.42 4.72 6.23
N PRO A 28 -19.47 5.49 5.93
CA PRO A 28 -20.59 5.77 6.84
C PRO A 28 -21.48 4.56 7.17
N LEU A 29 -21.31 3.39 6.54
CA LEU A 29 -22.07 2.19 6.88
C LEU A 29 -21.70 1.63 8.26
N ASP A 30 -22.61 1.80 9.22
CA ASP A 30 -22.62 1.04 10.46
C ASP A 30 -22.99 -0.41 10.13
N VAL A 31 -21.98 -1.29 9.99
CA VAL A 31 -22.20 -2.73 10.09
C VAL A 31 -22.56 -2.99 11.55
N PHE A 32 -23.86 -2.94 11.87
CA PHE A 32 -24.39 -3.20 13.20
C PHE A 32 -24.11 -4.65 13.62
N ALA A 33 -22.90 -4.93 14.09
CA ALA A 33 -22.71 -5.93 15.12
C ALA A 33 -23.25 -5.28 16.40
N GLY A 34 -24.40 -5.74 16.90
CA GLY A 34 -24.96 -5.27 18.18
C GLY A 34 -23.92 -5.35 19.31
N PRO A 35 -24.21 -4.79 20.50
CA PRO A 35 -23.27 -4.83 21.62
C PRO A 35 -22.72 -6.24 21.79
N LEU A 36 -21.41 -6.37 21.97
CA LEU A 36 -20.71 -7.63 22.31
C LEU A 36 -21.10 -8.13 23.73
N ALA A 37 -22.31 -7.79 24.18
CA ALA A 37 -22.93 -8.19 25.41
C ALA A 37 -23.61 -9.54 25.17
N SER A 38 -22.84 -10.60 25.30
CA SER A 38 -23.39 -11.92 25.47
C SER A 38 -23.90 -12.08 26.91
N SER A 39 -25.11 -12.62 27.06
CA SER A 39 -25.66 -13.03 28.36
C SER A 39 -24.93 -14.26 28.96
N SER A 40 -24.00 -14.86 28.20
CA SER A 40 -23.15 -15.99 28.59
C SER A 40 -21.69 -15.60 28.88
N GLY A 41 -21.30 -14.34 28.69
CA GLY A 41 -19.92 -13.85 28.87
C GLY A 41 -18.96 -14.13 27.71
N VAL A 42 -19.45 -14.59 26.56
CA VAL A 42 -18.67 -14.86 25.34
C VAL A 42 -19.30 -14.13 24.17
N ALA A 43 -18.63 -13.09 23.66
CA ALA A 43 -19.06 -12.39 22.46
C ALA A 43 -18.63 -13.17 21.21
N GLU A 44 -19.58 -13.51 20.33
CA GLU A 44 -19.27 -14.12 19.04
C GLU A 44 -19.02 -13.01 18.01
N LEU A 45 -17.81 -12.98 17.45
CA LEU A 45 -17.47 -12.18 16.27
C LEU A 45 -17.61 -13.09 15.05
N GLY A 46 -18.69 -12.90 14.29
CA GLY A 46 -18.92 -13.62 13.04
C GLY A 46 -18.38 -12.81 11.86
N ILE A 47 -17.40 -13.34 11.13
CA ILE A 47 -17.02 -12.78 9.83
C ILE A 47 -17.84 -13.50 8.77
N GLY A 48 -18.76 -12.78 8.12
CA GLY A 48 -19.76 -13.34 7.19
C GLY A 48 -20.94 -14.07 7.85
N LYS A 49 -21.00 -14.12 9.19
CA LYS A 49 -22.10 -14.77 9.94
C LYS A 49 -22.93 -13.71 10.67
N THR A 50 -24.26 -13.84 10.62
CA THR A 50 -25.15 -13.15 11.55
C THR A 50 -26.11 -14.14 12.21
N ASP A 51 -26.32 -13.97 13.52
CA ASP A 51 -27.28 -14.75 14.31
C ASP A 51 -28.68 -14.11 14.25
N ALA A 52 -28.77 -12.88 13.74
CA ALA A 52 -29.98 -12.07 13.76
C ALA A 52 -30.98 -12.40 12.65
N ALA A 53 -30.60 -13.20 11.65
CA ALA A 53 -31.44 -13.52 10.51
C ALA A 53 -31.14 -14.93 9.97
N THR A 54 -31.63 -15.96 10.66
CA THR A 54 -31.57 -17.35 10.19
C THR A 54 -32.20 -17.46 8.80
N GLY A 55 -31.37 -17.53 7.75
CA GLY A 55 -31.82 -17.64 6.36
C GLY A 55 -31.26 -16.60 5.39
N PHE A 56 -30.51 -15.59 5.85
CA PHE A 56 -29.83 -14.62 5.00
C PHE A 56 -28.31 -14.78 5.13
N ASP A 57 -27.64 -14.99 4.00
CA ASP A 57 -26.19 -14.99 3.93
C ASP A 57 -25.71 -13.55 3.69
N PHE A 58 -24.99 -13.00 4.66
CA PHE A 58 -24.32 -11.70 4.57
C PHE A 58 -22.82 -11.86 4.40
N SER A 59 -22.34 -13.06 4.10
CA SER A 59 -20.96 -13.28 3.68
C SER A 59 -20.70 -12.43 2.45
N LEU A 60 -19.61 -11.68 2.46
CA LEU A 60 -19.06 -11.14 1.22
C LEU A 60 -18.84 -12.31 0.26
N ASN A 61 -19.34 -12.18 -0.97
CA ASN A 61 -18.99 -13.13 -2.04
C ASN A 61 -17.51 -12.94 -2.36
N GLY A 62 -16.67 -13.79 -1.79
CA GLY A 62 -15.22 -13.73 -1.93
C GLY A 62 -14.51 -14.72 -1.01
N TYR A 63 -13.20 -14.85 -1.18
CA TYR A 63 -12.36 -15.58 -0.24
C TYR A 63 -11.90 -14.61 0.85
N GLN A 64 -12.04 -15.01 2.11
CA GLN A 64 -11.40 -14.32 3.22
C GLN A 64 -10.04 -14.97 3.43
N ASP A 65 -8.97 -14.20 3.31
CA ASP A 65 -7.63 -14.62 3.67
C ASP A 65 -7.18 -13.90 4.95
N ASP A 66 -6.38 -14.58 5.76
CA ASP A 66 -5.79 -14.09 7.03
C ASP A 66 -6.69 -13.26 7.96
N VAL A 67 -7.46 -13.93 8.81
CA VAL A 67 -8.22 -13.29 9.90
C VAL A 67 -7.41 -13.28 11.20
N ARG A 68 -7.17 -12.08 11.75
CA ARG A 68 -6.53 -11.90 13.08
C ARG A 68 -7.42 -11.07 14.01
N ILE A 69 -7.48 -11.47 15.28
CA ILE A 69 -8.23 -10.76 16.33
C ILE A 69 -7.25 -10.37 17.45
N TYR A 70 -7.28 -9.10 17.84
CA TYR A 70 -6.42 -8.55 18.89
C TYR A 70 -7.24 -8.20 20.12
N GLY A 71 -6.66 -8.41 21.30
CA GLY A 71 -7.29 -8.06 22.59
C GLY A 71 -7.18 -6.57 22.93
N GLU A 72 -6.60 -5.77 22.05
CA GLU A 72 -6.36 -4.34 22.21
C GLU A 72 -6.51 -3.61 20.87
N ILE A 73 -6.68 -2.29 20.93
CA ILE A 73 -6.67 -1.45 19.74
C ILE A 73 -5.22 -1.31 19.29
N LEU A 74 -4.94 -1.74 18.07
CA LEU A 74 -3.63 -1.57 17.46
C LEU A 74 -3.43 -0.14 16.97
N THR A 75 -2.21 0.38 17.12
CA THR A 75 -1.80 1.62 16.46
C THR A 75 -1.58 1.39 14.96
N ALA A 76 -1.53 2.47 14.18
CA ALA A 76 -1.19 2.40 12.75
C ALA A 76 0.14 1.67 12.50
N ASP A 77 1.18 2.00 13.28
CA ASP A 77 2.49 1.33 13.18
C ASP A 77 2.42 -0.18 13.48
N GLN A 78 1.59 -0.59 14.44
CA GLN A 78 1.38 -2.00 14.77
C GLN A 78 0.63 -2.73 13.66
N LEU A 79 -0.39 -2.08 13.07
CA LEU A 79 -1.09 -2.60 11.91
C LEU A 79 -0.14 -2.79 10.72
N ASP A 80 0.80 -1.87 10.51
CA ASP A 80 1.81 -1.97 9.46
C ASP A 80 2.78 -3.13 9.70
N VAL A 81 3.25 -3.33 10.94
CA VAL A 81 4.07 -4.50 11.28
C VAL A 81 3.33 -5.80 10.99
N ILE A 82 2.05 -5.88 11.37
CA ILE A 82 1.21 -7.06 11.13
C ILE A 82 0.98 -7.29 9.64
N ARG A 83 0.74 -6.22 8.88
CA ARG A 83 0.65 -6.26 7.42
C ARG A 83 1.93 -6.85 6.83
N LEU A 84 3.09 -6.38 7.28
CA LEU A 84 4.41 -6.85 6.83
C LEU A 84 4.70 -8.30 7.25
N GLU A 85 4.28 -8.72 8.44
CA GLU A 85 4.41 -10.11 8.91
C GLU A 85 3.55 -11.10 8.10
N ASN A 86 2.38 -10.67 7.62
CA ASN A 86 1.47 -11.47 6.80
C ASN A 86 1.95 -11.64 5.34
N LEU A 87 2.83 -10.77 4.86
CA LEU A 87 3.34 -10.85 3.48
C LEU A 87 4.25 -12.06 3.24
N GLY A 88 4.67 -12.78 4.28
CA GLY A 88 5.73 -13.78 4.15
C GLY A 88 6.98 -13.15 3.52
N SER A 89 7.93 -13.96 3.09
CA SER A 89 9.15 -13.49 2.41
C SER A 89 8.93 -12.92 0.99
N ASN A 90 7.70 -12.52 0.64
CA ASN A 90 7.37 -11.87 -0.64
C ASN A 90 6.74 -10.52 -0.35
N LEU A 91 7.58 -9.49 -0.23
CA LEU A 91 7.10 -8.12 -0.30
C LEU A 91 6.40 -7.93 -1.64
N LEU A 92 5.19 -7.33 -1.65
CA LEU A 92 4.49 -7.05 -2.90
C LEU A 92 5.43 -6.19 -3.78
N GLY A 93 5.80 -6.71 -4.96
CA GLY A 93 6.78 -6.11 -5.86
C GLY A 93 8.21 -6.61 -5.77
N ASP A 94 8.56 -7.45 -4.80
CA ASP A 94 9.85 -8.13 -4.75
C ASP A 94 9.79 -9.34 -5.69
N LEU A 95 10.15 -9.09 -6.94
CA LEU A 95 9.99 -10.03 -8.05
C LEU A 95 11.12 -11.05 -8.10
N ASN A 96 12.27 -10.72 -7.52
CA ASN A 96 13.43 -11.60 -7.43
C ASN A 96 13.56 -12.31 -6.06
N ALA A 97 12.63 -12.05 -5.13
CA ALA A 97 12.56 -12.60 -3.79
C ALA A 97 13.82 -12.34 -2.94
N ASN A 98 14.47 -11.18 -3.13
CA ASN A 98 15.66 -10.79 -2.39
C ASN A 98 15.33 -10.06 -1.07
N GLY A 99 14.06 -9.79 -0.80
CA GLY A 99 13.56 -9.09 0.39
C GLY A 99 13.62 -7.58 0.31
N SER A 100 13.93 -6.99 -0.85
CA SER A 100 14.05 -5.55 -1.10
C SER A 100 13.19 -5.16 -2.30
N LEU A 101 12.73 -3.89 -2.34
CA LEU A 101 12.10 -3.30 -3.53
C LEU A 101 13.12 -2.37 -4.19
N ASP A 102 13.86 -2.91 -5.15
CA ASP A 102 14.98 -2.24 -5.79
C ASP A 102 14.91 -2.30 -7.32
N ALA A 103 15.91 -1.72 -7.98
CA ALA A 103 15.95 -1.65 -9.43
C ALA A 103 15.96 -3.04 -10.09
N ALA A 104 16.47 -4.07 -9.41
CA ALA A 104 16.50 -5.43 -9.95
C ALA A 104 15.10 -6.04 -10.05
N ASP A 105 14.11 -5.54 -9.32
CA ASP A 105 12.72 -5.94 -9.50
C ASP A 105 12.14 -5.35 -10.79
N LEU A 106 12.43 -4.07 -11.09
CA LEU A 106 12.04 -3.46 -12.36
C LEU A 106 12.72 -4.12 -13.55
N ASP A 107 14.01 -4.47 -13.41
CA ASP A 107 14.74 -5.22 -14.43
C ASP A 107 14.12 -6.61 -14.65
N ALA A 108 13.71 -7.30 -13.58
CA ALA A 108 13.01 -8.57 -13.66
C ALA A 108 11.64 -8.43 -14.35
N LEU A 109 10.92 -7.34 -14.08
CA LEU A 109 9.64 -7.05 -14.72
C LEU A 109 9.79 -6.73 -16.22
N THR A 110 10.77 -5.91 -16.58
CA THR A 110 11.13 -5.64 -17.97
C THR A 110 11.50 -6.93 -18.70
N GLN A 111 12.32 -7.78 -18.08
CA GLN A 111 12.65 -9.08 -18.64
C GLN A 111 11.41 -9.94 -18.86
N ALA A 112 10.52 -10.04 -17.86
CA ALA A 112 9.29 -10.80 -17.95
C ALA A 112 8.40 -10.35 -19.12
N ILE A 113 8.25 -9.03 -19.30
CA ILE A 113 7.51 -8.43 -20.42
C ILE A 113 8.17 -8.82 -21.76
N ASN A 114 9.49 -8.66 -21.88
CA ASN A 114 10.23 -8.97 -23.11
C ASN A 114 10.18 -10.47 -23.47
N THR A 115 10.16 -11.35 -22.46
CA THR A 115 10.03 -12.80 -22.67
C THR A 115 8.58 -13.29 -22.77
N ASN A 116 7.58 -12.39 -22.68
CA ASN A 116 6.15 -12.70 -22.66
C ASN A 116 5.77 -13.72 -21.57
N GLU A 117 6.35 -13.56 -20.38
CA GLU A 117 5.96 -14.33 -19.20
C GLU A 117 4.56 -13.92 -18.77
N THR A 118 3.78 -14.88 -18.26
CA THR A 118 2.40 -14.64 -17.80
C THR A 118 2.24 -15.00 -16.33
N GLY A 119 3.34 -14.97 -15.58
CA GLY A 119 3.33 -15.22 -14.14
C GLY A 119 2.49 -14.15 -13.45
N SER A 120 1.56 -14.57 -12.58
CA SER A 120 0.70 -13.64 -11.84
C SER A 120 1.46 -12.72 -10.88
N ILE A 121 2.74 -12.98 -10.66
CA ILE A 121 3.63 -12.09 -9.89
C ILE A 121 4.04 -10.85 -10.68
N TYR A 122 4.01 -10.91 -12.02
CA TYR A 122 4.40 -9.81 -12.91
C TYR A 122 3.19 -8.98 -13.40
N ASP A 123 1.98 -9.49 -13.21
CA ASP A 123 0.72 -8.77 -13.44
C ASP A 123 0.42 -7.93 -12.20
N MET A 124 0.96 -6.72 -12.15
CA MET A 124 0.92 -5.81 -11.02
C MET A 124 -0.34 -4.96 -10.96
N ASN A 125 -1.02 -4.78 -12.10
CA ASN A 125 -2.29 -4.05 -12.15
C ASN A 125 -3.52 -4.99 -12.10
N GLY A 126 -3.32 -6.31 -12.23
CA GLY A 126 -4.37 -7.32 -12.15
C GLY A 126 -5.27 -7.38 -13.38
N ASP A 127 -4.82 -6.88 -14.53
CA ASP A 127 -5.56 -6.89 -15.78
C ASP A 127 -5.42 -8.21 -16.57
N GLY A 128 -4.56 -9.11 -16.10
CA GLY A 128 -4.29 -10.41 -16.68
C GLY A 128 -3.22 -10.40 -17.79
N ASN A 129 -2.61 -9.26 -18.10
CA ASN A 129 -1.57 -9.12 -19.13
C ASN A 129 -0.32 -8.48 -18.53
N VAL A 130 0.82 -9.17 -18.61
CA VAL A 130 2.12 -8.63 -18.20
C VAL A 130 2.65 -7.68 -19.27
N ASN A 131 2.59 -6.37 -19.01
CA ASN A 131 2.89 -5.30 -19.95
C ASN A 131 3.41 -4.01 -19.26
N ALA A 132 3.61 -2.94 -20.03
CA ALA A 132 4.13 -1.66 -19.51
C ALA A 132 3.27 -1.04 -18.39
N ALA A 133 1.96 -1.32 -18.35
CA ALA A 133 1.07 -0.88 -17.28
C ALA A 133 1.44 -1.51 -15.93
N ASP A 134 2.04 -2.70 -15.93
CA ASP A 134 2.53 -3.33 -14.68
C ASP A 134 3.78 -2.63 -14.16
N ARG A 135 4.66 -2.16 -15.05
CA ARG A 135 5.80 -1.32 -14.66
C ARG A 135 5.31 -0.03 -14.02
N GLU A 136 4.29 0.60 -14.61
CA GLU A 136 3.69 1.81 -14.05
C GLU A 136 3.13 1.54 -12.64
N ALA A 137 2.38 0.45 -12.46
CA ALA A 137 1.86 0.04 -11.15
C ALA A 137 2.99 -0.22 -10.14
N TRP A 138 4.09 -0.86 -10.55
CA TRP A 138 5.25 -1.06 -9.67
C TRP A 138 5.86 0.29 -9.23
N ILE A 139 6.09 1.21 -10.17
CA ILE A 139 6.73 2.51 -9.90
C ILE A 139 5.84 3.40 -9.03
N VAL A 140 4.56 3.50 -9.37
CA VAL A 140 3.62 4.45 -8.77
C VAL A 140 2.98 3.90 -7.50
N ASP A 141 2.49 2.66 -7.53
CA ASP A 141 1.67 2.10 -6.45
C ASP A 141 2.49 1.29 -5.44
N VAL A 142 3.46 0.51 -5.92
CA VAL A 142 4.27 -0.34 -5.05
C VAL A 142 5.44 0.42 -4.44
N ARG A 143 6.31 1.01 -5.27
CA ARG A 143 7.52 1.69 -4.81
C ARG A 143 7.28 3.15 -4.41
N ASN A 144 6.19 3.74 -4.91
CA ASN A 144 5.86 5.15 -4.78
C ASN A 144 7.06 6.05 -5.12
N THR A 145 7.61 5.88 -6.31
CA THR A 145 8.69 6.71 -6.85
C THR A 145 8.30 7.36 -8.18
N TYR A 146 9.24 8.06 -8.82
CA TYR A 146 9.11 8.69 -10.12
C TYR A 146 9.80 7.88 -11.21
N TYR A 147 9.29 7.98 -12.43
CA TYR A 147 10.12 7.68 -13.59
C TYR A 147 11.32 8.62 -13.61
N GLY A 148 12.51 8.07 -13.84
CA GLY A 148 13.76 8.82 -13.83
C GLY A 148 14.56 8.71 -12.53
N ASP A 149 13.95 8.32 -11.42
CA ASP A 149 14.63 8.07 -10.14
C ASP A 149 15.42 6.75 -10.24
N SER A 150 16.69 6.86 -10.61
CA SER A 150 17.53 5.71 -11.00
C SER A 150 18.12 5.00 -9.79
N ASN A 151 18.25 5.69 -8.66
CA ASN A 151 18.74 5.12 -7.41
C ASN A 151 17.60 4.72 -6.45
N LEU A 152 16.35 4.98 -6.84
CA LEU A 152 15.13 4.75 -6.07
C LEU A 152 15.13 5.49 -4.72
N ASP A 153 15.72 6.68 -4.61
CA ASP A 153 15.72 7.45 -3.36
C ASP A 153 14.41 8.21 -3.09
N GLY A 154 13.47 8.14 -4.03
CA GLY A 154 12.14 8.76 -3.99
C GLY A 154 12.11 10.12 -4.69
N GLU A 155 13.23 10.62 -5.23
CA GLU A 155 13.33 11.89 -5.94
C GLU A 155 13.86 11.68 -7.35
N PHE A 156 13.25 12.32 -8.35
CA PHE A 156 13.86 12.41 -9.68
C PHE A 156 14.57 13.76 -9.83
N SER A 157 15.90 13.74 -9.80
CA SER A 157 16.74 14.93 -9.75
C SER A 157 17.92 14.89 -10.74
N SER A 158 18.70 15.97 -10.76
CA SER A 158 19.99 15.98 -11.46
C SER A 158 20.99 14.90 -11.00
N ALA A 159 20.84 14.36 -9.78
CA ALA A 159 21.72 13.29 -9.28
C ALA A 159 21.52 11.97 -10.05
N ASP A 160 20.27 11.67 -10.44
CA ASP A 160 19.93 10.51 -11.26
C ASP A 160 20.56 10.60 -12.63
N PHE A 161 20.49 11.77 -13.26
CA PHE A 161 21.17 12.01 -14.54
C PHE A 161 22.69 11.77 -14.43
N VAL A 162 23.32 12.25 -13.36
CA VAL A 162 24.75 11.98 -13.14
C VAL A 162 25.02 10.48 -13.01
N ALA A 163 24.16 9.73 -12.32
CA ALA A 163 24.29 8.29 -12.17
C ALA A 163 24.22 7.55 -13.52
N VAL A 164 23.16 7.78 -14.31
CA VAL A 164 22.94 7.10 -15.60
C VAL A 164 23.98 7.50 -16.65
N PHE A 165 24.39 8.78 -16.70
CA PHE A 165 25.45 9.20 -17.62
C PHE A 165 26.83 8.67 -17.22
N THR A 166 27.05 8.37 -15.94
CA THR A 166 28.29 7.71 -15.48
C THR A 166 28.35 6.25 -15.91
N ALA A 167 27.19 5.58 -16.10
CA ALA A 167 27.13 4.23 -16.66
C ALA A 167 27.58 4.20 -18.13
N GLY A 168 27.42 5.30 -18.86
CA GLY A 168 27.96 5.47 -20.22
C GLY A 168 27.20 4.71 -21.31
N GLN A 169 25.93 4.39 -21.07
CA GLN A 169 25.09 3.61 -21.99
C GLN A 169 24.19 4.48 -22.89
N TYR A 170 24.18 5.80 -22.66
CA TYR A 170 23.38 6.73 -23.46
C TYR A 170 23.76 6.69 -24.94
N GLU A 171 22.83 6.25 -25.80
CA GLU A 171 22.99 6.20 -27.25
C GLU A 171 24.28 5.47 -27.69
N ASP A 172 24.67 4.42 -26.96
CA ASP A 172 25.93 3.72 -27.18
C ASP A 172 25.90 2.70 -28.35
N ASN A 173 24.70 2.44 -28.89
CA ASN A 173 24.40 1.46 -29.94
C ASN A 173 24.63 -0.01 -29.53
N VAL A 174 24.57 -0.32 -28.24
CA VAL A 174 24.64 -1.68 -27.70
C VAL A 174 23.27 -2.07 -27.17
N ALA A 175 22.52 -2.82 -27.98
CA ALA A 175 21.18 -3.28 -27.64
C ALA A 175 21.13 -4.09 -26.32
N ASP A 176 20.05 -3.90 -25.56
CA ASP A 176 19.68 -4.67 -24.36
C ASP A 176 20.76 -4.62 -23.26
N ASN A 177 21.49 -3.51 -23.14
CA ASN A 177 22.56 -3.36 -22.16
C ASN A 177 22.21 -2.47 -20.96
N SER A 178 21.04 -1.85 -21.00
CA SER A 178 20.60 -0.89 -20.00
C SER A 178 19.62 -1.51 -19.01
N THR A 179 19.68 -1.02 -17.78
CA THR A 179 18.80 -1.37 -16.67
C THR A 179 18.14 -0.10 -16.15
N TRP A 180 17.18 -0.23 -15.24
CA TRP A 180 16.55 0.95 -14.62
C TRP A 180 17.59 1.91 -14.02
N ALA A 181 18.58 1.35 -13.32
CA ALA A 181 19.63 2.13 -12.64
C ALA A 181 20.64 2.76 -13.60
N THR A 182 20.68 2.33 -14.86
CA THR A 182 21.59 2.87 -15.88
C THR A 182 20.88 3.62 -17.01
N GLY A 183 19.54 3.70 -16.98
CA GLY A 183 18.75 4.64 -17.77
C GLY A 183 17.55 4.08 -18.53
N ASP A 184 17.31 2.76 -18.50
CA ASP A 184 16.16 2.12 -19.16
C ASP A 184 14.85 2.37 -18.38
N TRP A 185 14.34 3.58 -18.49
CA TRP A 185 13.14 4.03 -17.79
C TRP A 185 11.87 3.63 -18.54
N ASN A 186 11.94 3.46 -19.86
CA ASN A 186 10.81 3.03 -20.67
C ASN A 186 10.64 1.48 -20.72
N GLY A 187 11.68 0.71 -20.38
CA GLY A 187 11.69 -0.75 -20.32
C GLY A 187 11.97 -1.43 -21.66
N ASP A 188 12.60 -0.75 -22.63
CA ASP A 188 12.93 -1.32 -23.94
C ASP A 188 14.34 -1.93 -24.01
N GLY A 189 15.13 -1.82 -22.92
CA GLY A 189 16.44 -2.44 -22.78
C GLY A 189 17.62 -1.52 -23.15
N ASP A 190 17.35 -0.32 -23.66
CA ASP A 190 18.36 0.66 -24.05
C ASP A 190 18.19 1.98 -23.28
N PHE A 191 19.27 2.76 -23.15
CA PHE A 191 19.19 4.11 -22.60
C PHE A 191 19.34 5.13 -23.72
N ASP A 192 18.23 5.74 -24.13
CA ASP A 192 18.20 6.67 -25.25
C ASP A 192 17.26 7.87 -25.01
N SER A 193 17.06 8.67 -26.05
CA SER A 193 16.19 9.86 -25.94
C SER A 193 14.72 9.55 -25.61
N SER A 194 14.25 8.34 -25.83
CA SER A 194 12.88 7.91 -25.53
C SER A 194 12.65 7.67 -24.03
N ASP A 195 13.68 7.30 -23.27
CA ASP A 195 13.62 7.25 -21.79
C ASP A 195 13.38 8.61 -21.18
N PHE A 196 14.02 9.65 -21.74
CA PHE A 196 13.75 11.02 -21.34
C PHE A 196 12.30 11.40 -21.63
N VAL A 197 11.75 10.98 -22.77
CA VAL A 197 10.33 11.22 -23.08
C VAL A 197 9.45 10.53 -22.04
N ALA A 198 9.72 9.28 -21.68
CA ALA A 198 8.97 8.57 -20.65
C ALA A 198 9.02 9.30 -19.30
N ALA A 199 10.21 9.62 -18.81
CA ALA A 199 10.40 10.27 -17.51
C ALA A 199 9.84 11.70 -17.44
N PHE A 200 10.03 12.51 -18.49
CA PHE A 200 9.50 13.87 -18.51
C PHE A 200 7.99 13.92 -18.77
N THR A 201 7.43 12.94 -19.48
CA THR A 201 5.97 12.84 -19.66
C THR A 201 5.28 12.47 -18.34
N ALA A 202 5.93 11.64 -17.51
CA ALA A 202 5.46 11.34 -16.15
C ALA A 202 5.52 12.57 -15.21
N GLY A 203 6.36 13.55 -15.51
CA GLY A 203 6.33 14.88 -14.88
C GLY A 203 6.93 14.95 -13.47
N GLY A 204 7.79 14.01 -13.08
CA GLY A 204 8.38 13.91 -11.73
C GLY A 204 9.59 14.78 -11.43
N TYR A 205 10.21 15.38 -12.45
CA TYR A 205 11.52 16.02 -12.33
C TYR A 205 11.52 17.23 -11.40
N GLU A 206 12.42 17.23 -10.41
CA GLU A 206 12.63 18.31 -9.42
C GLU A 206 11.35 18.70 -8.66
N LEU A 207 10.41 17.75 -8.49
CA LEU A 207 9.25 17.91 -7.60
C LEU A 207 9.60 17.67 -6.12
N GLY A 208 10.84 17.27 -5.84
CA GLY A 208 11.31 16.84 -4.54
C GLY A 208 11.01 15.36 -4.27
N PRO A 209 11.50 14.81 -3.15
CA PRO A 209 11.23 13.44 -2.78
C PRO A 209 9.73 13.22 -2.59
N LYS A 210 9.19 12.16 -3.20
CA LYS A 210 7.94 11.58 -2.72
C LYS A 210 8.15 11.26 -1.26
N ALA A 211 7.16 11.59 -0.45
CA ALA A 211 7.14 11.07 0.90
C ALA A 211 7.28 9.56 0.75
N ALA A 212 8.36 8.99 1.30
CA ALA A 212 8.31 7.60 1.72
C ALA A 212 6.97 7.47 2.41
N VAL A 213 6.18 6.46 2.04
CA VAL A 213 4.89 6.15 2.68
C VAL A 213 5.16 5.79 4.14
N SER A 214 5.53 6.80 4.90
CA SER A 214 5.52 6.89 6.33
C SER A 214 4.07 7.20 6.63
N ALA A 215 3.43 6.31 7.37
CA ALA A 215 2.09 6.48 7.90
C ALA A 215 1.88 7.96 8.26
N VAL A 216 0.86 8.55 7.64
CA VAL A 216 0.47 9.95 7.79
C VAL A 216 0.38 10.26 9.29
N PRO A 217 1.09 11.27 9.83
CA PRO A 217 0.86 11.72 11.20
C PRO A 217 -0.59 12.19 11.32
N GLU A 218 -1.41 11.45 12.06
CA GLU A 218 -2.80 11.82 12.27
C GLU A 218 -2.87 13.26 12.82
N PRO A 219 -3.81 14.10 12.33
CA PRO A 219 -3.98 15.45 12.84
C PRO A 219 -4.20 15.36 14.35
N ASN A 220 -3.75 16.36 15.12
CA ASN A 220 -3.72 16.39 16.59
C ASN A 220 -5.09 16.19 17.29
N CYS A 221 -5.76 15.06 17.07
CA CYS A 221 -7.06 14.67 17.60
C CYS A 221 -6.97 14.52 19.12
N LEU A 222 -5.82 14.08 19.63
CA LEU A 222 -5.52 14.04 21.06
C LEU A 222 -5.47 15.44 21.71
N ALA A 223 -5.02 16.46 20.98
CA ALA A 223 -5.01 17.83 21.49
C ALA A 223 -6.43 18.42 21.55
N LEU A 224 -7.26 18.12 20.54
CA LEU A 224 -8.68 18.50 20.53
C LEU A 224 -9.48 17.76 21.61
N LEU A 225 -9.22 16.48 21.81
CA LEU A 225 -9.87 15.67 22.85
C LEU A 225 -9.45 16.13 24.26
N GLY A 226 -8.16 16.40 24.48
CA GLY A 226 -7.66 16.95 25.73
C GLY A 226 -8.26 18.32 26.07
N GLY A 227 -8.44 19.18 25.07
CA GLY A 227 -9.14 20.46 25.23
C GLY A 227 -10.62 20.30 25.61
N ALA A 228 -11.33 19.35 24.98
CA ALA A 228 -12.73 19.07 25.26
C ALA A 228 -12.97 18.50 26.67
N ILE A 229 -12.08 17.62 27.14
CA ILE A 229 -12.14 17.04 28.49
C ILE A 229 -11.90 18.12 29.55
N MET A 230 -10.91 18.99 29.34
CA MET A 230 -10.63 20.11 30.26
C MET A 230 -11.82 21.08 30.34
N ALA A 231 -12.47 21.37 29.21
CA ALA A 231 -13.68 22.19 29.16
C ALA A 231 -14.84 21.53 29.93
N MET A 232 -15.09 20.23 29.74
CA MET A 232 -16.15 19.50 30.45
C MET A 232 -15.90 19.42 31.97
N VAL A 233 -14.67 19.15 32.40
CA VAL A 233 -14.32 19.12 33.83
C VAL A 233 -14.50 20.50 34.47
N SER A 234 -14.20 21.58 33.74
CA SER A 234 -14.43 22.94 34.22
C SER A 234 -15.93 23.30 34.38
N LEU A 235 -16.79 22.75 33.53
CA LEU A 235 -18.24 22.95 33.56
C LEU A 235 -18.91 22.16 34.69
N VAL A 236 -18.52 20.91 34.91
CA VAL A 236 -19.04 20.07 36.01
C VAL A 236 -18.66 20.65 37.38
N ARG A 237 -17.43 21.16 37.53
CA ARG A 237 -16.97 21.81 38.78
C ARG A 237 -17.72 23.10 39.09
N ARG A 238 -18.24 23.82 38.09
CA ARG A 238 -19.06 25.03 38.29
C ARG A 238 -20.48 24.71 38.75
N ASN A 239 -21.04 23.59 38.32
CA ASN A 239 -22.42 23.21 38.68
C ASN A 239 -22.52 22.52 40.05
N ALA A 240 -21.44 21.93 40.57
CA ALA A 240 -21.40 21.32 41.91
C ALA A 240 -21.26 22.32 43.08
N LYS A 241 -21.10 23.62 42.79
CA LYS A 241 -20.93 24.69 43.81
C LYS A 241 -22.16 25.62 43.94
N LYS A 242 -23.30 25.25 43.35
CA LYS A 242 -24.61 25.90 43.55
C LYS A 242 -25.50 24.97 44.34
#